data_AF-A0A505D2U6-F1
#
_entry.id   AF-A0A505D2U6-F1
#
_cell.length_a   1.000
_cell.length_b   1.000
_cell.length_c   1.000
_cell.angle_alpha   90.00
_cell.angle_beta   90.00
_cell.angle_gamma   90.00
#
_symmetry.space_group_name_H-M   'P 1'
#
loop_
_entity.id
_entity.type
_entity.pdbx_description
1 polymer ?
#
loop_
_entity_poly.entity_id
_entity_poly.type
_entity_poly.pdbx_seq_one_letter_code
_entity_poly.pdbx_strand_id
1 'polypeptide(L)'
;MPQERVRLILEAAGLPSERPAQCRSLSGGTYNDVEEVVLTDGSRYILKTPPPPTAPGLSHERELLVSEAEFYRSAAPADVPAPRVVALCLDASAPTGRHLLMTACPGDPWGSFPDGEQAELRQELGRQVARLHRVSGPGFGYPSGALGPLAADWRTAFTTMYDAVLDDARRYHARLPLPVDEVARAAKSAYDALDEVVEPCLVHFDLWRGNILVERPESTGSPRIGGLIDGERMFWGDPLADFVSLALLGDIQQDGAFLAGYQEAGGRADFTPAARRRLALYRSYLYLIMLAETVPRALGADHESWLHEAVAPELVAALNELEE
;
A
#
# COMPACT_ATOMS: atom_id res chain seq x y z
N MET A 1 17.60 -25.96 3.05
CA MET A 1 16.69 -25.49 2.00
C MET A 1 16.58 -23.96 1.95
N PRO A 2 16.25 -23.21 3.04
CA PRO A 2 16.07 -21.75 2.94
C PRO A 2 17.36 -21.00 2.53
N GLN A 3 18.48 -21.33 3.17
CA GLN A 3 19.78 -20.68 2.88
C GLN A 3 20.33 -20.97 1.48
N GLU A 4 20.03 -22.13 0.88
CA GLU A 4 20.47 -22.46 -0.49
C GLU A 4 19.67 -21.70 -1.53
N ARG A 5 18.35 -21.55 -1.32
CA ARG A 5 17.50 -20.69 -2.16
C ARG A 5 17.95 -19.23 -2.09
N VAL A 6 18.19 -18.69 -0.89
CA VAL A 6 18.70 -17.33 -0.71
C VAL A 6 20.03 -17.14 -1.45
N ARG A 7 20.94 -18.12 -1.36
CA ARG A 7 22.20 -18.09 -2.11
C ARG A 7 21.98 -17.99 -3.62
N LEU A 8 21.13 -18.83 -4.19
CA LEU A 8 20.82 -18.81 -5.63
C LEU A 8 20.22 -17.46 -6.06
N ILE A 9 19.38 -16.86 -5.23
CA ILE A 9 18.81 -15.53 -5.49
C ILE A 9 19.91 -14.45 -5.51
N LEU A 10 20.82 -14.47 -4.52
CA LEU A 10 21.95 -13.54 -4.46
C LEU A 10 22.89 -13.69 -5.67
N GLU A 11 23.20 -14.93 -6.08
CA GLU A 11 24.00 -15.24 -7.27
C GLU A 11 23.36 -14.68 -8.54
N ALA A 12 22.06 -14.93 -8.72
CA ALA A 12 21.30 -14.42 -9.85
C ALA A 12 21.25 -12.88 -9.89
N ALA A 13 21.29 -12.24 -8.72
CA ALA A 13 21.34 -10.78 -8.57
C ALA A 13 22.75 -10.18 -8.73
N GLY A 14 23.79 -11.02 -8.92
CA GLY A 14 25.19 -10.56 -8.99
C GLY A 14 25.75 -10.05 -7.65
N LEU A 15 25.13 -10.44 -6.54
CA LEU A 15 25.58 -10.11 -5.19
C LEU A 15 26.52 -11.21 -4.64
N PRO A 16 27.40 -10.88 -3.68
CA PRO A 16 28.19 -11.89 -2.98
C PRO A 16 27.29 -12.99 -2.42
N SER A 17 27.54 -14.22 -2.84
CA SER A 17 26.74 -15.40 -2.48
C SER A 17 27.43 -16.31 -1.46
N GLU A 18 28.64 -15.96 -1.04
CA GLU A 18 29.27 -16.57 0.11
C GLU A 18 28.33 -16.38 1.31
N ARG A 19 28.03 -17.49 1.99
CA ARG A 19 26.87 -17.67 2.90
C ARG A 19 26.40 -16.38 3.57
N PRO A 20 25.09 -16.03 3.49
CA PRO A 20 24.58 -14.87 4.22
C PRO A 20 24.92 -15.02 5.70
N ALA A 21 25.37 -13.93 6.31
CA ALA A 21 25.74 -13.91 7.72
C ALA A 21 24.53 -14.22 8.60
N GLN A 22 23.34 -13.77 8.17
CA GLN A 22 22.08 -14.03 8.86
C GLN A 22 20.90 -14.04 7.88
N CYS A 23 19.97 -14.96 8.09
CA CYS A 23 18.63 -14.93 7.51
C CYS A 23 17.62 -15.04 8.66
N ARG A 24 16.68 -14.10 8.76
CA ARG A 24 15.60 -14.16 9.76
C ARG A 24 14.26 -13.85 9.14
N SER A 25 13.24 -14.64 9.48
CA SER A 25 11.86 -14.30 9.13
C SER A 25 11.43 -13.06 9.91
N LEU A 26 10.79 -12.12 9.22
CA LEU A 26 10.14 -10.97 9.83
C LEU A 26 8.65 -11.29 9.97
N SER A 27 8.12 -11.16 11.17
CA SER A 27 6.68 -11.22 11.45
C SER A 27 6.03 -9.88 11.13
N GLY A 28 4.78 -9.90 10.63
CA GLY A 28 3.99 -8.68 10.38
C GLY A 28 3.54 -8.50 8.94
N GLY A 29 4.12 -9.24 7.99
CA GLY A 29 3.57 -9.36 6.63
C GLY A 29 2.24 -10.12 6.68
N THR A 30 1.20 -9.56 6.07
CA THR A 30 -0.14 -10.17 6.06
C THR A 30 -0.39 -11.07 4.86
N TYR A 31 0.43 -10.94 3.81
CA TYR A 31 0.26 -11.67 2.55
C TYR A 31 1.51 -12.44 2.10
N ASN A 32 2.67 -11.79 2.08
CA ASN A 32 3.95 -12.39 1.67
C ASN A 32 4.76 -12.91 2.86
N ASP A 33 5.50 -14.00 2.66
CA ASP A 33 6.56 -14.39 3.57
C ASP A 33 7.74 -13.42 3.42
N VAL A 34 8.15 -12.79 4.52
CA VAL A 34 9.20 -11.77 4.55
C VAL A 34 10.42 -12.27 5.31
N GLU A 35 11.58 -12.25 4.67
CA GLU A 35 12.86 -12.59 5.28
C GLU A 35 13.83 -11.42 5.18
N GLU A 36 14.53 -11.09 6.27
CA GLU A 36 15.71 -10.23 6.20
C GLU A 36 16.96 -11.07 5.96
N VAL A 37 17.76 -10.65 4.98
CA VAL A 37 19.05 -11.24 4.61
C VAL A 37 20.15 -10.23 4.91
N VAL A 38 21.09 -10.61 5.78
CA VAL A 38 22.26 -9.80 6.13
C VAL A 38 23.51 -10.48 5.54
N LEU A 39 24.25 -9.74 4.70
CA LEU A 39 25.51 -10.21 4.14
C LEU A 39 26.67 -9.99 5.12
N THR A 40 27.81 -10.64 4.85
CA THR A 40 29.01 -10.56 5.70
C THR A 40 29.64 -9.16 5.76
N ASP A 41 29.37 -8.31 4.77
CA ASP A 41 29.80 -6.90 4.74
C ASP A 41 28.85 -5.96 5.50
N GLY A 42 27.76 -6.49 6.07
CA GLY A 42 26.75 -5.73 6.79
C GLY A 42 25.59 -5.21 5.92
N SER A 43 25.61 -5.45 4.59
CA SER A 43 24.51 -5.08 3.70
C SER A 43 23.23 -5.85 4.06
N ARG A 44 22.10 -5.13 4.09
CA ARG A 44 20.78 -5.67 4.50
C ARG A 44 19.81 -5.65 3.32
N TYR A 45 19.14 -6.77 3.11
CA TYR A 45 18.12 -6.96 2.09
C TYR A 45 16.86 -7.55 2.67
N ILE A 46 15.73 -7.24 2.05
CA ILE A 46 14.43 -7.85 2.32
C ILE A 46 14.09 -8.75 1.14
N LEU A 47 13.80 -10.01 1.44
CA LEU A 47 13.32 -11.00 0.50
C LEU A 47 11.84 -11.26 0.78
N LYS A 48 10.99 -10.96 -0.20
CA LYS A 48 9.57 -11.33 -0.17
C LYS A 48 9.31 -12.51 -1.09
N THR A 49 8.56 -13.48 -0.58
CA THR A 49 8.08 -14.64 -1.34
C THR A 49 6.56 -14.61 -1.34
N PRO A 50 5.90 -14.67 -2.51
CA PRO A 50 4.44 -14.62 -2.55
C PRO A 50 3.85 -15.95 -2.10
N PRO A 51 2.60 -15.94 -1.60
CA PRO A 51 1.92 -17.17 -1.28
C PRO A 51 1.72 -18.03 -2.54
N PRO A 52 1.46 -19.34 -2.39
CA PRO A 52 1.16 -20.21 -3.52
C PRO A 52 -0.02 -19.65 -4.34
N PRO A 53 -0.07 -19.85 -5.67
CA PRO A 53 -1.17 -19.34 -6.51
C PRO A 53 -2.57 -19.85 -6.13
N THR A 54 -2.63 -20.94 -5.36
CA THR A 54 -3.88 -21.55 -4.85
C THR A 54 -4.33 -20.96 -3.51
N ALA A 55 -3.54 -20.07 -2.89
CA ALA A 55 -3.91 -19.42 -1.65
C ALA A 55 -5.16 -18.56 -1.86
N PRO A 56 -6.15 -18.62 -0.95
CA PRO A 56 -7.28 -17.69 -0.97
C PRO A 56 -6.78 -16.25 -0.84
N GLY A 57 -7.43 -15.34 -1.57
CA GLY A 57 -7.11 -13.92 -1.57
C GLY A 57 -8.12 -13.16 -2.41
N LEU A 58 -8.14 -11.85 -2.27
CA LEU A 58 -8.97 -10.98 -3.09
C LEU A 58 -8.44 -10.97 -4.53
N SER A 59 -9.33 -10.72 -5.49
CA SER A 59 -9.05 -10.77 -6.91
C SER A 59 -7.95 -9.79 -7.32
N HIS A 60 -7.86 -8.64 -6.65
CA HIS A 60 -6.81 -7.64 -6.89
C HIS A 60 -5.45 -8.00 -6.27
N GLU A 61 -5.39 -8.95 -5.33
CA GLU A 61 -4.15 -9.40 -4.64
C GLU A 61 -3.33 -10.39 -5.49
N ARG A 62 -3.66 -10.55 -6.77
CA ARG A 62 -2.86 -11.37 -7.69
C ARG A 62 -1.65 -10.58 -8.17
N GLU A 63 -0.50 -11.25 -8.23
CA GLU A 63 0.75 -10.67 -8.73
C GLU A 63 1.20 -9.41 -7.94
N LEU A 64 0.96 -9.34 -6.63
CA LEU A 64 1.32 -8.19 -5.78
C LEU A 64 2.80 -7.77 -5.86
N LEU A 65 3.72 -8.72 -6.06
CA LEU A 65 5.14 -8.40 -6.26
C LEU A 65 5.41 -7.53 -7.49
N VAL A 66 4.54 -7.58 -8.50
CA VAL A 66 4.61 -6.69 -9.67
C VAL A 66 4.34 -5.26 -9.26
N SER A 67 3.24 -5.03 -8.54
CA SER A 67 2.87 -3.71 -8.02
C SER A 67 3.96 -3.16 -7.11
N GLU A 68 4.44 -3.94 -6.15
CA GLU A 68 5.47 -3.47 -5.22
C GLU A 68 6.80 -3.11 -5.93
N ALA A 69 7.24 -3.94 -6.88
CA ALA A 69 8.43 -3.63 -7.66
C ALA A 69 8.24 -2.39 -8.55
N GLU A 70 7.04 -2.20 -9.11
CA GLU A 70 6.69 -1.01 -9.90
C GLU A 70 6.69 0.25 -9.05
N PHE A 71 6.14 0.19 -7.83
CA PHE A 71 6.17 1.30 -6.88
C PHE A 71 7.59 1.75 -6.59
N TYR A 72 8.48 0.83 -6.21
CA TYR A 72 9.87 1.15 -5.88
C TYR A 72 10.67 1.69 -7.07
N ARG A 73 10.46 1.14 -8.28
CA ARG A 73 11.10 1.65 -9.50
C ARG A 73 10.61 3.07 -9.83
N SER A 74 9.32 3.33 -9.63
CA SER A 74 8.69 4.61 -9.93
C SER A 74 8.98 5.69 -8.87
N ALA A 75 9.15 5.30 -7.61
CA ALA A 75 9.51 6.19 -6.51
C ALA A 75 10.99 6.65 -6.57
N ALA A 76 11.89 5.81 -7.08
CA ALA A 76 13.32 6.10 -7.16
C ALA A 76 13.67 7.46 -7.84
N PRO A 77 13.13 7.83 -9.01
CA PRO A 77 13.39 9.14 -9.62
C PRO A 77 12.77 10.32 -8.87
N ALA A 78 11.80 10.10 -7.96
CA ALA A 78 11.17 11.15 -7.17
C ALA A 78 11.96 11.54 -5.91
N ASP A 79 13.11 10.90 -5.67
CA ASP A 79 13.95 11.10 -4.48
C ASP A 79 13.16 10.92 -3.17
N VAL A 80 12.31 9.88 -3.15
CA VAL A 80 11.54 9.47 -1.99
C VAL A 80 12.19 8.23 -1.38
N PRO A 81 12.51 8.23 -0.07
CA PRO A 81 13.07 7.06 0.59
C PRO A 81 12.12 5.85 0.46
N ALA A 82 12.57 4.83 -0.26
CA ALA A 82 11.88 3.56 -0.43
C ALA A 82 12.91 2.45 -0.75
N PRO A 83 12.57 1.17 -0.55
CA PRO A 83 13.40 0.07 -1.00
C PRO A 83 13.78 0.19 -2.48
N ARG A 84 14.99 -0.22 -2.83
CA ARG A 84 15.41 -0.39 -4.21
C ARG A 84 15.26 -1.85 -4.62
N VAL A 85 14.61 -2.09 -5.76
CA VAL A 85 14.53 -3.44 -6.35
C VAL A 85 15.92 -3.90 -6.74
N VAL A 86 16.31 -5.07 -6.23
CA VAL A 86 17.57 -5.75 -6.55
C VAL A 86 17.33 -6.87 -7.55
N ALA A 87 16.33 -7.72 -7.29
CA ALA A 87 15.93 -8.79 -8.19
C ALA A 87 14.42 -9.05 -8.10
N LEU A 88 13.80 -9.40 -9.22
CA LEU A 88 12.40 -9.82 -9.30
C LEU A 88 12.33 -11.07 -10.17
N CYS A 89 11.73 -12.13 -9.65
CA CYS A 89 11.40 -13.33 -10.41
C CYS A 89 9.91 -13.63 -10.22
N LEU A 90 9.19 -13.74 -11.34
CA LEU A 90 7.75 -14.06 -11.36
C LEU A 90 7.47 -15.48 -11.84
N ASP A 91 8.50 -16.21 -12.26
CA ASP A 91 8.39 -17.60 -12.70
C ASP A 91 8.44 -18.56 -11.50
N ALA A 92 7.31 -19.25 -11.26
CA ALA A 92 7.22 -20.26 -10.21
C ALA A 92 8.04 -21.53 -10.50
N SER A 93 8.40 -21.78 -11.75
CA SER A 93 9.21 -22.94 -12.16
C SER A 93 10.72 -22.68 -12.06
N ALA A 94 11.12 -21.42 -11.86
CA ALA A 94 12.52 -21.07 -11.65
C ALA A 94 13.08 -21.76 -10.40
N PRO A 95 14.38 -22.14 -10.37
CA PRO A 95 14.99 -22.77 -9.19
C PRO A 95 14.91 -21.92 -7.90
N THR A 96 14.84 -20.59 -8.06
CA THR A 96 14.64 -19.63 -6.97
C THR A 96 13.19 -19.46 -6.55
N GLY A 97 12.24 -19.95 -7.37
CA GLY A 97 10.82 -19.62 -7.28
C GLY A 97 10.55 -18.12 -7.44
N ARG A 98 9.27 -17.76 -7.28
CA ARG A 98 8.83 -16.36 -7.29
C ARG A 98 9.39 -15.61 -6.09
N HIS A 99 9.93 -14.41 -6.31
CA HIS A 99 10.46 -13.57 -5.25
C HIS A 99 10.68 -12.13 -5.69
N LEU A 100 10.70 -11.23 -4.71
CA LEU A 100 11.23 -9.87 -4.82
C LEU A 100 12.34 -9.70 -3.79
N LEU A 101 13.55 -9.43 -4.24
CA LEU A 101 14.68 -9.02 -3.41
C LEU A 101 14.85 -7.51 -3.53
N MET A 102 14.93 -6.82 -2.39
CA MET A 102 15.07 -5.37 -2.32
C MET A 102 16.02 -4.95 -1.19
N THR A 103 16.53 -3.72 -1.22
CA THR A 103 17.33 -3.16 -0.12
C THR A 103 16.47 -2.93 1.11
N ALA A 104 17.02 -3.13 2.30
CA ALA A 104 16.37 -2.68 3.53
C ALA A 104 16.45 -1.15 3.67
N CYS A 105 15.36 -0.53 4.14
CA CYS A 105 15.36 0.88 4.53
C CYS A 105 15.81 1.03 6.00
N PRO A 106 16.46 2.14 6.37
CA PRO A 106 16.82 2.43 7.75
C PRO A 106 15.59 2.76 8.62
N GLY A 107 15.75 2.59 9.92
CA GLY A 107 14.71 2.91 10.91
C GLY A 107 13.77 1.77 11.24
N ASP A 108 12.79 2.08 12.07
CA ASP A 108 11.76 1.18 12.58
C ASP A 108 10.37 1.72 12.23
N PRO A 109 9.31 0.87 12.18
CA PRO A 109 7.95 1.34 11.97
C PRO A 109 7.56 2.46 12.96
N TRP A 110 6.83 3.48 12.49
CA TRP A 110 6.53 4.71 13.24
C TRP A 110 5.67 4.50 14.51
N GLY A 111 5.28 3.28 14.86
CA GLY A 111 4.42 3.01 16.03
C GLY A 111 4.97 3.44 17.41
N SER A 112 6.23 3.87 17.54
CA SER A 112 6.90 4.09 18.84
C SER A 112 7.51 5.48 19.06
N PHE A 113 7.10 6.52 18.31
CA PHE A 113 7.70 7.86 18.44
C PHE A 113 6.95 8.80 19.39
N PRO A 114 7.67 9.63 20.19
CA PRO A 114 7.06 10.61 21.09
C PRO A 114 6.17 11.63 20.37
N ASP A 115 5.08 12.05 21.01
CA ASP A 115 4.11 13.01 20.44
C ASP A 115 4.74 14.33 19.97
N GLY A 116 5.79 14.80 20.64
CA GLY A 116 6.47 16.07 20.33
C GLY A 116 7.18 16.11 18.97
N GLU A 117 7.49 14.96 18.36
CA GLU A 117 8.19 14.86 17.07
C GLU A 117 7.24 14.48 15.92
N GLN A 118 5.97 14.18 16.21
CA GLN A 118 5.02 13.69 15.20
C GLN A 118 4.70 14.75 14.14
N ALA A 119 4.60 16.03 14.52
CA ALA A 119 4.26 17.10 13.58
C ALA A 119 5.35 17.29 12.51
N GLU A 120 6.62 17.33 12.91
CA GLU A 120 7.74 17.51 11.98
C GLU A 120 7.85 16.33 11.00
N LEU A 121 7.71 15.10 11.50
CA LEU A 121 7.70 13.89 10.67
C LEU A 121 6.48 13.85 9.74
N ARG A 122 5.29 14.26 10.18
CA ARG A 122 4.09 14.33 9.31
C ARG A 122 4.28 15.37 8.22
N GLN A 123 4.88 16.51 8.53
CA GLN A 123 5.22 17.51 7.51
C GLN A 123 6.26 16.99 6.52
N GLU A 124 7.29 16.26 6.97
CA GLU A 124 8.25 15.60 6.08
C GLU A 124 7.57 14.57 5.17
N LEU A 125 6.70 13.73 5.75
CA LEU A 125 5.92 12.75 5.01
C LEU A 125 5.04 13.42 3.94
N GLY A 126 4.38 14.54 4.28
CA GLY A 126 3.61 15.34 3.32
C GLY A 126 4.46 15.75 2.12
N ARG A 127 5.67 16.26 2.34
CA ARG A 127 6.61 16.61 1.25
C ARG A 127 7.04 15.41 0.41
N GLN A 128 7.16 14.22 1.00
CA GLN A 128 7.53 12.99 0.29
C GLN A 128 6.37 12.46 -0.56
N VAL A 129 5.17 12.40 0.00
CA VAL A 129 3.96 11.95 -0.71
C VAL A 129 3.64 12.90 -1.88
N ALA A 130 3.79 14.21 -1.71
CA ALA A 130 3.66 15.16 -2.81
C ALA A 130 4.66 14.93 -3.95
N ARG A 131 5.87 14.45 -3.63
CA ARG A 131 6.86 14.07 -4.65
C ARG A 131 6.49 12.78 -5.36
N LEU A 132 5.98 11.76 -4.65
CA LEU A 132 5.44 10.53 -5.26
C LEU A 132 4.33 10.86 -6.25
N HIS A 133 3.38 11.70 -5.85
CA HIS A 133 2.21 12.06 -6.67
C HIS A 133 2.55 12.88 -7.94
N ARG A 134 3.80 13.28 -8.15
CA ARG A 134 4.27 13.88 -9.41
C ARG A 134 4.73 12.84 -10.43
N VAL A 135 4.90 11.59 -10.03
CA VAL A 135 5.26 10.50 -10.92
C VAL A 135 3.99 10.00 -11.59
N SER A 136 3.93 10.09 -12.92
CA SER A 136 2.78 9.64 -13.71
C SER A 136 2.98 8.25 -14.31
N GLY A 137 1.87 7.53 -14.43
CA GLY A 137 1.82 6.19 -15.02
C GLY A 137 1.36 6.18 -16.48
N PRO A 138 1.47 5.03 -17.18
CA PRO A 138 1.02 4.90 -18.57
C PRO A 138 -0.51 4.77 -18.74
N GLY A 139 -1.26 4.63 -17.64
CA GLY A 139 -2.72 4.49 -17.60
C GLY A 139 -3.19 4.28 -16.16
N PHE A 140 -4.49 4.11 -15.95
CA PHE A 140 -5.10 3.99 -14.62
C PHE A 140 -5.30 2.54 -14.15
N GLY A 141 -5.14 2.28 -12.86
CA GLY A 141 -5.41 0.99 -12.20
C GLY A 141 -4.17 0.23 -11.74
N TYR A 142 -4.35 -1.05 -11.42
CA TYR A 142 -3.29 -1.92 -10.89
C TYR A 142 -2.29 -2.36 -11.98
N PRO A 143 -0.99 -2.07 -11.84
CA PRO A 143 0.02 -2.49 -12.82
C PRO A 143 0.25 -4.02 -12.84
N SER A 144 -0.22 -4.74 -11.82
CA SER A 144 -0.18 -6.21 -11.76
C SER A 144 -1.01 -6.88 -12.87
N GLY A 145 -1.96 -6.16 -13.47
CA GLY A 145 -2.90 -6.71 -14.44
C GLY A 145 -3.96 -7.64 -13.83
N ALA A 146 -4.04 -7.73 -12.50
CA ALA A 146 -4.94 -8.63 -11.78
C ALA A 146 -6.42 -8.42 -12.17
N LEU A 147 -6.80 -7.18 -12.48
CA LEU A 147 -8.15 -6.79 -12.88
C LEU A 147 -8.25 -6.40 -14.37
N GLY A 148 -7.27 -6.81 -15.19
CA GLY A 148 -7.17 -6.45 -16.59
C GLY A 148 -6.13 -5.35 -16.88
N PRO A 149 -6.03 -4.87 -18.13
CA PRO A 149 -5.08 -3.82 -18.51
C PRO A 149 -5.41 -2.48 -17.85
N LEU A 150 -4.43 -1.59 -17.78
CA LEU A 150 -4.64 -0.22 -17.33
C LEU A 150 -5.70 0.47 -18.21
N ALA A 151 -6.60 1.22 -17.57
CA ALA A 151 -7.67 1.95 -18.25
C ALA A 151 -7.19 3.33 -18.72
N ALA A 152 -7.92 3.90 -19.69
CA ALA A 152 -7.64 5.24 -20.20
C ALA A 152 -8.18 6.35 -19.28
N ASP A 153 -9.15 6.05 -18.42
CA ASP A 153 -9.78 6.99 -17.50
C ASP A 153 -9.92 6.40 -16.09
N TRP A 154 -9.92 7.29 -15.10
CA TRP A 154 -9.92 6.89 -13.70
C TRP A 154 -11.24 6.25 -13.25
N ARG A 155 -12.38 6.73 -13.74
CA ARG A 155 -13.69 6.16 -13.41
C ARG A 155 -13.73 4.68 -13.79
N THR A 156 -13.36 4.33 -15.02
CA THR A 156 -13.34 2.94 -15.49
C THR A 156 -12.43 2.08 -14.63
N ALA A 157 -11.22 2.54 -14.31
CA ALA A 157 -10.30 1.80 -13.45
C ALA A 157 -10.87 1.60 -12.04
N PHE A 158 -11.29 2.68 -11.38
CA PHE A 158 -11.74 2.63 -9.99
C PHE A 158 -13.03 1.83 -9.84
N THR A 159 -13.98 1.95 -10.76
CA THR A 159 -15.21 1.13 -10.73
C THR A 159 -14.90 -0.35 -10.92
N THR A 160 -13.96 -0.70 -11.81
CA THR A 160 -13.47 -2.08 -11.96
C THR A 160 -12.83 -2.60 -10.66
N MET A 161 -12.02 -1.77 -9.99
CA MET A 161 -11.39 -2.10 -8.71
C MET A 161 -12.43 -2.33 -7.61
N TYR A 162 -13.39 -1.42 -7.48
CA TYR A 162 -14.44 -1.48 -6.48
C TYR A 162 -15.36 -2.69 -6.68
N ASP A 163 -15.81 -2.92 -7.92
CA ASP A 163 -16.66 -4.05 -8.27
C ASP A 163 -15.97 -5.40 -8.00
N ALA A 164 -14.66 -5.50 -8.22
CA ALA A 164 -13.90 -6.70 -7.89
C ALA A 164 -13.95 -7.03 -6.39
N VAL A 165 -13.83 -6.03 -5.51
CA VAL A 165 -13.93 -6.24 -4.06
C VAL A 165 -15.36 -6.56 -3.64
N LEU A 166 -16.38 -5.96 -4.25
CA LEU A 166 -17.77 -6.34 -4.02
C LEU A 166 -18.05 -7.79 -4.41
N ASP A 167 -17.51 -8.23 -5.56
CA ASP A 167 -17.63 -9.62 -6.01
C ASP A 167 -16.90 -10.59 -5.09
N ASP A 168 -15.71 -10.22 -4.59
CA ASP A 168 -15.01 -11.01 -3.58
C ASP A 168 -15.79 -11.06 -2.25
N ALA A 169 -16.38 -9.94 -1.82
CA ALA A 169 -17.22 -9.91 -0.62
C ALA A 169 -18.43 -10.85 -0.75
N ARG A 170 -19.06 -10.92 -1.93
CA ARG A 170 -20.11 -11.92 -2.22
C ARG A 170 -19.57 -13.34 -2.20
N ARG A 171 -18.44 -13.58 -2.88
CA ARG A 171 -17.79 -14.89 -3.03
C ARG A 171 -17.38 -15.48 -1.69
N TYR A 172 -16.84 -14.66 -0.79
CA TYR A 172 -16.37 -15.07 0.53
C TYR A 172 -17.44 -14.93 1.62
N HIS A 173 -18.64 -14.43 1.29
CA HIS A 173 -19.68 -14.14 2.27
C HIS A 173 -19.17 -13.24 3.41
N ALA A 174 -18.40 -12.21 3.05
CA ALA A 174 -17.80 -11.29 4.02
C ALA A 174 -18.87 -10.64 4.90
N ARG A 175 -18.57 -10.50 6.19
CA ARG A 175 -19.45 -9.84 7.15
C ARG A 175 -19.35 -8.32 6.96
N LEU A 176 -20.33 -7.75 6.27
CA LEU A 176 -20.44 -6.31 6.05
C LEU A 176 -21.54 -5.69 6.93
N PRO A 177 -21.44 -4.39 7.28
CA PRO A 177 -22.49 -3.68 8.02
C PRO A 177 -23.76 -3.45 7.20
N LEU A 178 -23.69 -3.51 5.87
CA LEU A 178 -24.79 -3.34 4.94
C LEU A 178 -24.75 -4.44 3.87
N PRO A 179 -25.88 -4.80 3.24
CA PRO A 179 -25.89 -5.69 2.09
C PRO A 179 -24.98 -5.17 0.97
N VAL A 180 -24.25 -6.07 0.29
CA VAL A 180 -23.29 -5.71 -0.78
C VAL A 180 -23.94 -4.83 -1.85
N ASP A 181 -25.19 -5.11 -2.22
CA ASP A 181 -25.92 -4.35 -3.24
C ASP A 181 -26.30 -2.92 -2.78
N GLU A 182 -26.40 -2.69 -1.48
CA GLU A 182 -26.59 -1.33 -0.92
C GLU A 182 -25.28 -0.55 -0.96
N VAL A 183 -24.18 -1.16 -0.56
CA VAL A 183 -22.82 -0.59 -0.68
C VAL A 183 -22.54 -0.19 -2.13
N ALA A 184 -22.81 -1.10 -3.08
CA ALA A 184 -22.61 -0.86 -4.51
C ALA A 184 -23.45 0.33 -5.03
N ARG A 185 -24.69 0.46 -4.56
CA ARG A 185 -25.60 1.54 -4.98
C ARG A 185 -25.14 2.90 -4.44
N ALA A 186 -24.74 2.95 -3.18
CA ALA A 186 -24.22 4.16 -2.56
C ALA A 186 -22.90 4.60 -3.23
N ALA A 187 -21.96 3.68 -3.48
CA ALA A 187 -20.74 4.00 -4.22
C ALA A 187 -21.05 4.57 -5.62
N LYS A 188 -21.97 3.93 -6.35
CA LYS A 188 -22.34 4.34 -7.71
C LYS A 188 -22.93 5.75 -7.80
N SER A 189 -23.56 6.27 -6.74
CA SER A 189 -24.15 7.62 -6.75
C SER A 189 -23.11 8.73 -6.90
N ALA A 190 -21.84 8.44 -6.60
CA ALA A 190 -20.75 9.41 -6.57
C ALA A 190 -19.65 9.17 -7.61
N TYR A 191 -19.81 8.15 -8.48
CA TYR A 191 -18.81 7.88 -9.53
C TYR A 191 -18.64 9.08 -10.47
N ASP A 192 -19.66 9.95 -10.62
CA ASP A 192 -19.57 11.21 -11.36
C ASP A 192 -18.31 12.02 -10.98
N ALA A 193 -17.97 12.08 -9.69
CA ALA A 193 -16.84 12.83 -9.17
C ALA A 193 -15.46 12.32 -9.61
N LEU A 194 -15.35 11.08 -10.11
CA LEU A 194 -14.09 10.47 -10.55
C LEU A 194 -13.57 11.07 -11.87
N ASP A 195 -14.44 11.68 -12.68
CA ASP A 195 -14.06 12.26 -13.99
C ASP A 195 -13.14 13.48 -13.90
N GLU A 196 -13.04 14.12 -12.72
CA GLU A 196 -12.09 15.23 -12.52
C GLU A 196 -10.62 14.77 -12.55
N VAL A 197 -10.37 13.47 -12.41
CA VAL A 197 -9.04 12.88 -12.37
C VAL A 197 -8.64 12.50 -13.80
N VAL A 198 -7.79 13.33 -14.39
CA VAL A 198 -7.38 13.21 -15.79
C VAL A 198 -5.95 12.71 -15.98
N GLU A 199 -5.14 12.68 -14.93
CA GLU A 199 -3.76 12.21 -14.96
C GLU A 199 -3.55 11.13 -13.87
N PRO A 200 -3.04 9.94 -14.24
CA PRO A 200 -2.68 8.92 -13.26
C PRO A 200 -1.39 9.31 -12.55
N CYS A 201 -1.38 9.24 -11.21
CA CYS A 201 -0.15 9.36 -10.43
C CYS A 201 0.16 8.07 -9.66
N LEU A 202 1.39 7.96 -9.18
CA LEU A 202 1.84 6.87 -8.32
C LEU A 202 1.17 6.97 -6.94
N VAL A 203 0.20 6.11 -6.66
CA VAL A 203 -0.49 6.03 -5.37
C VAL A 203 -0.03 4.76 -4.65
N HIS A 204 0.40 4.88 -3.40
CA HIS A 204 0.83 3.72 -2.60
C HIS A 204 -0.36 2.90 -2.07
N PHE A 205 -1.39 3.59 -1.60
CA PHE A 205 -2.64 3.09 -1.04
C PHE A 205 -2.51 2.21 0.22
N ASP A 206 -1.40 2.33 0.95
CA ASP A 206 -1.19 1.60 2.22
C ASP A 206 -0.18 2.30 3.16
N LEU A 207 -0.21 3.64 3.21
CA LEU A 207 0.72 4.47 3.99
C LEU A 207 0.24 4.71 5.43
N TRP A 208 -0.14 3.64 6.13
CA TRP A 208 -0.36 3.69 7.57
C TRP A 208 0.97 3.59 8.33
N ARG A 209 0.96 3.87 9.64
CA ARG A 209 2.17 3.96 10.48
C ARG A 209 3.07 2.72 10.45
N GLY A 210 2.52 1.53 10.17
CA GLY A 210 3.30 0.29 10.06
C GLY A 210 4.20 0.22 8.83
N ASN A 211 3.83 0.93 7.76
CA ASN A 211 4.51 0.93 6.47
C ASN A 211 5.41 2.15 6.27
N ILE A 212 5.62 2.95 7.32
CA ILE A 212 6.51 4.10 7.32
C ILE A 212 7.60 3.87 8.35
N LEU A 213 8.83 3.72 7.87
CA LEU A 213 10.00 3.60 8.72
C LEU A 213 10.53 4.99 9.07
N VAL A 214 10.90 5.15 10.33
CA VAL A 214 11.49 6.39 10.86
C VAL A 214 12.84 6.03 11.46
N GLU A 215 13.86 6.77 11.05
CA GLU A 215 15.23 6.62 11.57
C GLU A 215 15.66 7.85 12.36
N ARG A 216 16.63 7.68 13.25
CA ARG A 216 17.29 8.76 13.97
C ARG A 216 18.79 8.70 13.71
N PRO A 217 19.30 9.39 12.69
CA PRO A 217 20.72 9.40 12.39
C PRO A 217 21.51 10.03 13.55
N GLU A 218 22.60 9.38 13.97
CA GLU A 218 23.48 9.92 15.03
C GLU A 218 24.06 11.30 14.67
N SER A 219 24.24 11.57 13.38
CA SER A 219 24.79 12.83 12.87
C SER A 219 23.88 14.04 13.11
N THR A 220 22.55 13.84 13.13
CA THR A 220 21.57 14.92 13.25
C THR A 220 20.83 14.89 14.58
N GLY A 221 20.65 13.72 15.18
CA GLY A 221 19.87 13.53 16.41
C GLY A 221 18.35 13.69 16.25
N SER A 222 17.89 14.35 15.18
CA SER A 222 16.47 14.49 14.82
C SER A 222 15.95 13.28 14.05
N PRO A 223 14.68 12.87 14.27
CA PRO A 223 14.07 11.79 13.50
C PRO A 223 13.77 12.25 12.07
N ARG A 224 13.82 11.32 11.13
CA ARG A 224 13.39 11.53 9.73
C ARG A 224 12.80 10.27 9.14
N ILE A 225 12.06 10.40 8.03
CA ILE A 225 11.54 9.24 7.32
C ILE A 225 12.72 8.44 6.71
N GLY A 226 12.83 7.19 7.11
CA GLY A 226 13.83 6.23 6.64
C GLY A 226 13.37 5.45 5.41
N GLY A 227 12.06 5.24 5.26
CA GLY A 227 11.51 4.57 4.07
C GLY A 227 10.00 4.42 4.07
N LEU A 228 9.39 4.52 2.89
CA LEU A 228 8.03 4.08 2.61
C LEU A 228 8.11 2.67 2.02
N ILE A 229 7.52 1.70 2.71
CA ILE A 229 7.63 0.27 2.40
C ILE A 229 6.26 -0.34 2.12
N ASP A 230 6.26 -1.53 1.52
CA ASP A 230 5.05 -2.32 1.27
C ASP A 230 4.10 -1.69 0.24
N GLY A 231 4.65 -1.24 -0.89
CA GLY A 231 3.90 -0.69 -2.02
C GLY A 231 3.10 -1.71 -2.83
N GLU A 232 2.68 -2.83 -2.23
CA GLU A 232 1.99 -3.92 -2.94
C GLU A 232 0.58 -3.53 -3.40
N ARG A 233 -0.08 -2.63 -2.66
CA ARG A 233 -1.41 -2.09 -3.00
C ARG A 233 -1.36 -0.94 -4.00
N MET A 234 -0.18 -0.59 -4.52
CA MET A 234 -0.05 0.57 -5.39
C MET A 234 -0.93 0.45 -6.65
N PHE A 235 -1.49 1.57 -7.07
CA PHE A 235 -2.12 1.72 -8.38
C PHE A 235 -1.79 3.08 -8.98
N TRP A 236 -1.97 3.19 -10.29
CA TRP A 236 -1.91 4.46 -10.99
C TRP A 236 -3.29 5.13 -10.92
N GLY A 237 -3.43 6.25 -10.21
CA GLY A 237 -4.75 6.77 -9.82
C GLY A 237 -4.79 8.21 -9.35
N ASP A 238 -5.85 8.54 -8.58
CA ASP A 238 -6.02 9.85 -7.95
C ASP A 238 -5.10 9.99 -6.72
N PRO A 239 -4.27 11.04 -6.61
CA PRO A 239 -3.44 11.29 -5.43
C PRO A 239 -4.23 11.37 -4.11
N LEU A 240 -5.50 11.75 -4.13
CA LEU A 240 -6.35 11.79 -2.93
C LEU A 240 -6.56 10.40 -2.33
N ALA A 241 -6.38 9.33 -3.08
CA ALA A 241 -6.57 7.98 -2.55
C ALA A 241 -5.53 7.61 -1.49
N ASP A 242 -4.31 8.16 -1.53
CA ASP A 242 -3.31 7.88 -0.48
C ASP A 242 -3.72 8.45 0.88
N PHE A 243 -4.52 9.51 0.90
CA PHE A 243 -4.90 10.23 2.12
C PHE A 243 -5.70 9.35 3.08
N VAL A 244 -6.44 8.37 2.55
CA VAL A 244 -7.29 7.49 3.38
C VAL A 244 -6.47 6.48 4.19
N SER A 245 -5.32 6.04 3.66
CA SER A 245 -4.38 5.18 4.40
C SER A 245 -3.50 5.99 5.37
N LEU A 246 -3.15 7.22 4.99
CA LEU A 246 -2.40 8.18 5.82
C LEU A 246 -3.17 8.66 7.06
N ALA A 247 -4.50 8.58 7.02
CA ALA A 247 -5.43 8.86 8.10
C ALA A 247 -6.37 7.67 8.32
N LEU A 248 -5.83 6.45 8.33
CA LEU A 248 -6.60 5.22 8.56
C LEU A 248 -7.49 5.34 9.81
N LEU A 249 -8.80 5.17 9.63
CA LEU A 249 -9.83 5.34 10.69
C LEU A 249 -9.85 6.74 11.32
N GLY A 250 -9.42 7.76 10.58
CA GLY A 250 -9.42 9.15 10.99
C GLY A 250 -9.73 10.11 9.83
N ASP A 251 -9.58 11.40 10.08
CA ASP A 251 -9.83 12.47 9.10
C ASP A 251 -8.53 13.18 8.75
N ILE A 252 -8.08 13.02 7.50
CA ILE A 252 -6.87 13.67 6.99
C ILE A 252 -6.95 15.20 7.06
N GLN A 253 -8.16 15.79 7.03
CA GLN A 253 -8.33 17.24 7.13
C GLN A 253 -7.88 17.80 8.49
N GLN A 254 -7.79 16.95 9.52
CA GLN A 254 -7.29 17.35 10.85
C GLN A 254 -5.75 17.32 10.92
N ASP A 255 -5.07 16.76 9.92
CA ASP A 255 -3.62 16.66 9.90
C ASP A 255 -2.97 17.89 9.25
N GLY A 256 -3.01 19.01 9.98
CA GLY A 256 -2.44 20.26 9.50
C GLY A 256 -0.96 20.19 9.15
N ALA A 257 -0.18 19.36 9.85
CA ALA A 257 1.25 19.22 9.61
C ALA A 257 1.54 18.49 8.28
N PHE A 258 0.88 17.35 8.05
CA PHE A 258 0.96 16.64 6.78
C PHE A 258 0.52 17.52 5.61
N LEU A 259 -0.65 18.16 5.73
CA LEU A 259 -1.21 18.99 4.67
C LEU A 259 -0.30 20.18 4.34
N ALA A 260 0.29 20.84 5.35
CA ALA A 260 1.25 21.90 5.14
C ALA A 260 2.48 21.41 4.36
N GLY A 261 3.04 20.25 4.71
CA GLY A 261 4.18 19.67 3.99
C GLY A 261 3.82 19.25 2.57
N TYR A 262 2.64 18.68 2.37
CA TYR A 262 2.14 18.27 1.07
C TYR A 262 1.97 19.47 0.13
N GLN A 263 1.39 20.57 0.62
CA GLN A 263 1.22 21.82 -0.12
C GLN A 263 2.56 22.54 -0.37
N GLU A 264 3.47 22.55 0.61
CA GLU A 264 4.83 23.10 0.47
C GLU A 264 5.57 22.47 -0.70
N ALA A 265 5.41 21.16 -0.89
CA ALA A 265 5.94 20.41 -2.02
C ALA A 265 4.99 20.39 -3.23
N GLY A 266 4.07 21.35 -3.35
CA GLY A 266 3.24 21.57 -4.55
C GLY A 266 2.10 20.58 -4.76
N GLY A 267 1.78 19.74 -3.77
CA GLY A 267 0.57 18.92 -3.77
C GLY A 267 -0.69 19.77 -3.58
N ARG A 268 -1.82 19.32 -4.14
CA ARG A 268 -3.13 20.00 -4.00
C ARG A 268 -4.02 19.28 -3.01
N ALA A 269 -4.57 20.02 -2.04
CA ALA A 269 -5.42 19.48 -0.97
C ALA A 269 -6.59 20.43 -0.66
N ASP A 270 -7.31 20.86 -1.69
CA ASP A 270 -8.33 21.92 -1.57
C ASP A 270 -9.72 21.42 -1.16
N PHE A 271 -9.87 20.11 -0.88
CA PHE A 271 -11.08 19.44 -0.38
C PHE A 271 -12.39 20.04 -0.92
N THR A 272 -12.50 20.22 -2.24
CA THR A 272 -13.75 20.66 -2.89
C THR A 272 -14.87 19.63 -2.66
N PRO A 273 -16.15 19.96 -2.91
CA PRO A 273 -17.23 18.99 -2.81
C PRO A 273 -16.97 17.69 -3.60
N ALA A 274 -16.47 17.81 -4.84
CA ALA A 274 -16.08 16.64 -5.64
C ALA A 274 -14.92 15.85 -5.03
N ALA A 275 -13.89 16.54 -4.49
CA ALA A 275 -12.78 15.88 -3.80
C ALA A 275 -13.22 15.15 -2.52
N ARG A 276 -14.19 15.70 -1.77
CA ARG A 276 -14.77 15.01 -0.60
C ARG A 276 -15.52 13.74 -1.01
N ARG A 277 -16.31 13.79 -2.09
CA ARG A 277 -16.98 12.59 -2.63
C ARG A 277 -15.97 11.53 -3.09
N ARG A 278 -14.86 11.93 -3.73
CA ARG A 278 -13.76 11.01 -4.06
C ARG A 278 -13.09 10.41 -2.82
N LEU A 279 -12.81 11.21 -1.79
CA LEU A 279 -12.26 10.70 -0.52
C LEU A 279 -13.21 9.70 0.16
N ALA A 280 -14.51 9.95 0.17
CA ALA A 280 -15.51 9.03 0.68
C ALA A 280 -15.57 7.72 -0.15
N LEU A 281 -15.43 7.80 -1.48
CA LEU A 281 -15.26 6.62 -2.33
C LEU A 281 -14.01 5.82 -1.94
N TYR A 282 -12.87 6.47 -1.76
CA TYR A 282 -11.61 5.81 -1.40
C TYR A 282 -11.62 5.23 0.02
N ARG A 283 -12.24 5.91 0.98
CA ARG A 283 -12.48 5.38 2.34
C ARG A 283 -13.36 4.13 2.26
N SER A 284 -14.50 4.20 1.58
CA SER A 284 -15.39 3.05 1.45
C SER A 284 -14.70 1.87 0.74
N TYR A 285 -13.86 2.14 -0.27
CA TYR A 285 -13.06 1.11 -0.94
C TYR A 285 -12.07 0.43 0.00
N LEU A 286 -11.27 1.22 0.74
CA LEU A 286 -10.30 0.68 1.71
C LEU A 286 -11.00 -0.13 2.81
N TYR A 287 -12.08 0.38 3.39
CA TYR A 287 -12.80 -0.29 4.47
C TYR A 287 -13.54 -1.55 3.99
N LEU A 288 -14.06 -1.53 2.76
CA LEU A 288 -14.61 -2.72 2.13
C LEU A 288 -13.54 -3.81 1.94
N ILE A 289 -12.33 -3.44 1.49
CA ILE A 289 -11.18 -4.36 1.41
C ILE A 289 -10.88 -4.94 2.79
N MET A 290 -10.71 -4.09 3.81
CA MET A 290 -10.35 -4.52 5.16
C MET A 290 -11.36 -5.52 5.75
N LEU A 291 -12.66 -5.34 5.49
CA LEU A 291 -13.68 -6.28 5.94
C LEU A 291 -13.68 -7.56 5.08
N ALA A 292 -13.54 -7.43 3.76
CA ALA A 292 -13.58 -8.56 2.83
C ALA A 292 -12.36 -9.50 2.97
N GLU A 293 -11.17 -8.95 3.24
CA GLU A 293 -9.93 -9.73 3.34
C GLU A 293 -9.86 -10.59 4.60
N THR A 294 -10.66 -10.30 5.62
CA THR A 294 -10.67 -11.08 6.88
C THR A 294 -10.92 -12.57 6.64
N VAL A 295 -11.81 -12.90 5.70
CA VAL A 295 -12.22 -14.27 5.39
C VAL A 295 -11.10 -15.08 4.71
N PRO A 296 -10.53 -14.67 3.56
CA PRO A 296 -9.43 -15.40 2.94
C PRO A 296 -8.16 -15.43 3.80
N ARG A 297 -7.93 -14.42 4.66
CA ARG A 297 -6.77 -14.35 5.56
C ARG A 297 -6.94 -15.19 6.83
N ALA A 298 -8.16 -15.66 7.14
CA ALA A 298 -8.47 -16.46 8.31
C ALA A 298 -7.89 -15.89 9.63
N LEU A 299 -8.10 -14.59 9.86
CA LEU A 299 -7.48 -13.83 10.97
C LEU A 299 -7.93 -14.29 12.37
N GLY A 300 -8.97 -15.12 12.45
CA GLY A 300 -9.49 -15.66 13.69
C GLY A 300 -10.55 -14.76 14.32
N ALA A 301 -11.51 -15.36 15.02
CA ALA A 301 -12.75 -14.71 15.43
C ALA A 301 -12.57 -13.44 16.29
N ASP A 302 -11.55 -13.40 17.15
CA ASP A 302 -11.29 -12.25 18.02
C ASP A 302 -10.78 -11.04 17.21
N HIS A 303 -9.86 -11.28 16.28
CA HIS A 303 -9.33 -10.23 15.42
C HIS A 303 -10.37 -9.75 14.41
N GLU A 304 -11.14 -10.68 13.83
CA GLU A 304 -12.28 -10.37 12.95
C GLU A 304 -13.32 -9.50 13.65
N SER A 305 -13.63 -9.80 14.91
CA SER A 305 -14.60 -9.02 15.71
C SER A 305 -14.09 -7.61 15.98
N TRP A 306 -12.83 -7.47 16.41
CA TRP A 306 -12.22 -6.16 16.65
C TRP A 306 -12.14 -5.32 15.38
N LEU A 307 -11.70 -5.91 14.26
CA LEU A 307 -11.62 -5.22 12.98
C LEU A 307 -13.02 -4.78 12.53
N HIS A 308 -14.02 -5.64 12.66
CA HIS A 308 -15.40 -5.28 12.32
C HIS A 308 -15.93 -4.14 13.21
N GLU A 309 -15.66 -4.15 14.52
CA GLU A 309 -16.06 -3.07 15.43
C GLU A 309 -15.42 -1.72 15.08
N ALA A 310 -14.15 -1.73 14.64
CA ALA A 310 -13.42 -0.52 14.27
C ALA A 310 -13.77 -0.01 12.86
N VAL A 311 -13.89 -0.90 11.87
CA VAL A 311 -13.96 -0.55 10.44
C VAL A 311 -15.40 -0.42 9.95
N ALA A 312 -16.33 -1.22 10.45
CA ALA A 312 -17.70 -1.21 9.94
C ALA A 312 -18.42 0.15 10.12
N PRO A 313 -18.29 0.86 11.25
CA PRO A 313 -18.85 2.20 11.40
C PRO A 313 -18.27 3.20 10.39
N GLU A 314 -16.98 3.09 10.11
CA GLU A 314 -16.27 3.97 9.17
C GLU A 314 -16.67 3.72 7.71
N LEU A 315 -16.94 2.46 7.34
CA LEU A 315 -17.55 2.15 6.04
C LEU A 315 -18.93 2.78 5.90
N VAL A 316 -19.79 2.66 6.92
CA VAL A 316 -21.13 3.27 6.90
C VAL A 316 -21.05 4.79 6.83
N ALA A 317 -20.16 5.42 7.59
CA ALA A 317 -19.96 6.87 7.55
C ALA A 317 -19.53 7.33 6.15
N ALA A 318 -18.54 6.66 5.54
CA ALA A 318 -18.09 6.97 4.20
C ALA A 318 -19.21 6.82 3.15
N LEU A 319 -20.07 5.81 3.28
CA LEU A 319 -21.20 5.61 2.35
C LEU A 319 -22.29 6.68 2.51
N ASN A 320 -22.60 7.10 3.75
CA ASN A 320 -23.55 8.18 3.99
C ASN A 320 -23.08 9.51 3.38
N GLU A 321 -21.78 9.81 3.46
CA GLU A 321 -21.17 11.00 2.84
C GLU A 321 -21.32 11.03 1.29
N LEU A 322 -21.58 9.89 0.63
CA LEU A 322 -21.79 9.83 -0.82
C LEU A 322 -23.22 10.20 -1.24
N GLU A 323 -24.17 10.06 -0.33
CA GLU A 323 -25.60 10.33 -0.54
C GLU A 323 -25.99 11.79 -0.25
N GLU A 324 -25.11 12.55 0.42
CA GLU A 324 -25.21 13.99 0.68
C GLU A 324 -24.81 14.86 -0.53
#